data_AF-A0A951BG16-F1
#
_entry.id   AF-A0A951BG16-F1
#
_cell.length_a   1.000
_cell.length_b   1.000
_cell.length_c   1.000
_cell.angle_alpha   90.00
_cell.angle_beta   90.00
_cell.angle_gamma   90.00
#
_symmetry.space_group_name_H-M   'P 1'
#
loop_
_entity.id
_entity.type
_entity.pdbx_description
1 polymer ?
#
loop_
_entity_poly.entity_id
_entity_poly.type
_entity_poly.pdbx_seq_one_letter_code
_entity_poly.pdbx_strand_id
1 'polypeptide(L)'
;MSPATIFQIHLGLGYVPWLLFLGAYAWPRLKSMDPVEAQRAIATLHSFRFFGLVFLVPGIVGPNLPADFAAFAAYGDFATGLLAMLALLAVRIRPLFWAFVAAFNDVGAADIL
;
A
#
# COMPACT_ATOMS: atom_id res chain seq x y z
N MET A 1 9.88 -25.95 -6.87
CA MET A 1 9.52 -24.70 -7.58
C MET A 1 10.68 -23.74 -7.43
N SER A 2 11.02 -22.96 -8.47
CA SER A 2 12.09 -21.96 -8.32
C SER A 2 11.64 -20.85 -7.35
N PRO A 3 12.56 -20.15 -6.66
CA PRO A 3 12.22 -19.01 -5.82
C PRO A 3 11.39 -17.94 -6.56
N ALA A 4 11.71 -17.71 -7.84
CA ALA A 4 10.95 -16.79 -8.69
C ALA A 4 9.49 -17.25 -8.91
N THR A 5 9.25 -18.55 -9.16
CA THR A 5 7.88 -19.08 -9.29
C THR A 5 7.10 -18.96 -7.98
N ILE A 6 7.74 -19.23 -6.84
CA ILE A 6 7.11 -19.07 -5.52
C ILE A 6 6.73 -17.60 -5.30
N PHE A 7 7.65 -16.68 -5.59
CA PHE A 7 7.42 -15.25 -5.45
C PHE A 7 6.28 -14.74 -6.35
N GLN A 8 6.23 -15.16 -7.62
CA GLN A 8 5.16 -14.78 -8.55
C GLN A 8 3.80 -15.33 -8.13
N ILE A 9 3.75 -16.57 -7.63
CA ILE A 9 2.51 -17.14 -7.09
C ILE A 9 2.08 -16.40 -5.83
N HIS A 10 3.02 -16.06 -4.94
CA HIS A 10 2.74 -15.26 -3.74
C HIS A 10 2.17 -13.88 -4.11
N LEU A 11 2.78 -13.18 -5.07
CA LEU A 11 2.28 -11.90 -5.57
C LEU A 11 0.88 -12.04 -6.19
N GLY A 12 0.73 -12.94 -7.17
CA GLY A 12 -0.53 -13.12 -7.90
C GLY A 12 -1.68 -13.57 -6.99
N LEU A 13 -1.44 -14.57 -6.14
CA LEU A 13 -2.46 -15.05 -5.20
C LEU A 13 -2.72 -14.06 -4.07
N GLY A 14 -1.80 -13.15 -3.74
CA GLY A 14 -2.05 -12.09 -2.75
C GLY A 14 -3.25 -11.21 -3.11
N TYR A 15 -3.47 -10.91 -4.39
CA TYR A 15 -4.59 -10.08 -4.84
C TYR A 15 -5.95 -10.75 -4.72
N VAL A 16 -6.03 -12.09 -4.84
CA VAL A 16 -7.32 -12.79 -4.91
C VAL A 16 -8.11 -12.71 -3.60
N PRO A 17 -7.55 -13.07 -2.42
CA PRO A 17 -8.22 -12.88 -1.14
C PRO A 17 -8.54 -11.41 -0.85
N TRP A 18 -7.64 -10.49 -1.20
CA TRP A 18 -7.89 -9.05 -1.05
C TRP A 18 -9.09 -8.59 -1.88
N LEU A 19 -9.21 -9.01 -3.13
CA LEU A 19 -10.34 -8.67 -4.00
C LEU A 19 -11.66 -9.21 -3.44
N LEU A 20 -11.65 -10.47 -2.97
CA LEU A 20 -12.83 -11.09 -2.35
C LEU A 20 -13.23 -10.36 -1.06
N PHE A 21 -12.26 -10.07 -0.18
CA PHE A 21 -12.49 -9.36 1.08
C PHE A 21 -13.01 -7.93 0.84
N LEU A 22 -12.34 -7.18 -0.03
CA LEU A 22 -12.73 -5.81 -0.35
C LEU A 22 -14.11 -5.79 -1.01
N GLY A 23 -14.37 -6.66 -1.98
CA GLY A 23 -15.66 -6.74 -2.66
C GLY A 23 -16.82 -7.11 -1.72
N ALA A 24 -16.64 -8.12 -0.86
CA ALA A 24 -17.70 -8.63 -0.01
C ALA A 24 -17.95 -7.76 1.24
N TYR A 25 -16.91 -7.20 1.85
CA TYR A 25 -17.01 -6.59 3.18
C TYR A 25 -16.67 -5.10 3.23
N ALA A 26 -15.66 -4.64 2.50
CA ALA A 26 -15.20 -3.25 2.60
C ALA A 26 -15.97 -2.33 1.65
N TRP A 27 -16.14 -2.73 0.39
CA TRP A 27 -16.70 -1.92 -0.68
C TRP A 27 -18.13 -1.44 -0.42
N PRO A 28 -19.08 -2.28 0.06
CA PRO A 28 -20.43 -1.82 0.37
C PRO A 28 -20.43 -0.74 1.46
N ARG A 29 -19.53 -0.85 2.43
CA ARG A 29 -19.40 0.12 3.54
C ARG A 29 -18.73 1.42 3.08
N LEU A 30 -17.64 1.32 2.31
CA LEU A 30 -16.95 2.50 1.78
C LEU A 30 -17.87 3.33 0.89
N LYS A 31 -18.73 2.69 0.09
CA LYS A 31 -19.71 3.39 -0.76
C LYS A 31 -20.76 4.18 0.01
N SER A 32 -21.10 3.80 1.24
CA SER A 32 -22.10 4.49 2.04
C SER A 32 -21.52 5.51 3.02
N MET A 33 -20.19 5.60 3.13
CA MET A 33 -19.50 6.55 3.99
C MET A 33 -19.43 7.95 3.36
N ASP A 34 -19.30 8.97 4.22
CA ASP A 34 -18.84 10.29 3.78
C ASP A 34 -17.45 10.16 3.10
N PRO A 35 -17.16 10.89 2.01
CA PRO A 35 -15.90 10.78 1.29
C PRO A 35 -14.65 10.95 2.16
N VAL A 36 -14.69 11.85 3.15
CA VAL A 36 -13.53 12.06 4.05
C VAL A 36 -13.33 10.84 4.94
N GLU A 37 -14.40 10.30 5.51
CA GLU A 37 -14.31 9.11 6.37
C GLU A 37 -13.86 7.86 5.58
N ALA A 38 -14.36 7.69 4.35
CA ALA A 38 -13.91 6.63 3.45
C ALA A 38 -12.39 6.74 3.17
N GLN A 39 -11.91 7.93 2.84
CA GLN A 39 -10.49 8.16 2.58
C GLN A 39 -9.63 8.03 3.83
N ARG A 40 -10.14 8.36 5.02
CA ARG A 40 -9.44 8.09 6.29
C ARG A 40 -9.30 6.60 6.54
N ALA A 41 -10.33 5.80 6.28
CA ALA A 41 -10.24 4.35 6.39
C ALA A 41 -9.20 3.77 5.42
N ILE A 42 -9.20 4.24 4.17
CA ILE A 42 -8.21 3.86 3.14
C ILE A 42 -6.80 4.28 3.57
N ALA A 43 -6.59 5.54 3.96
CA ALA A 43 -5.31 6.05 4.42
C ALA A 43 -4.80 5.29 5.65
N THR A 44 -5.69 4.83 6.54
CA THR A 44 -5.31 3.97 7.68
C THR A 44 -4.72 2.66 7.20
N LEU A 45 -5.36 2.00 6.22
CA LEU A 45 -4.82 0.77 5.63
C LEU A 45 -3.46 1.02 4.95
N HIS A 46 -3.35 2.08 4.14
CA HIS A 46 -2.11 2.44 3.45
C HIS A 46 -1.00 2.86 4.42
N SER A 47 -1.33 3.38 5.60
CA SER A 47 -0.33 3.79 6.58
C SER A 47 0.58 2.65 7.02
N PHE A 48 0.14 1.39 6.96
CA PHE A 48 0.94 0.22 7.31
C PHE A 48 1.99 -0.17 6.25
N ARG A 49 2.01 0.51 5.09
CA ARG A 49 2.97 0.21 4.03
C ARG A 49 4.43 0.49 4.43
N PHE A 50 4.70 1.17 5.54
CA PHE A 50 6.07 1.24 6.08
C PHE A 50 6.72 -0.15 6.31
N PHE A 51 5.92 -1.21 6.45
CA PHE A 51 6.44 -2.58 6.50
C PHE A 51 7.25 -2.99 5.25
N GLY A 52 7.07 -2.32 4.10
CA GLY A 52 7.90 -2.54 2.91
C GLY A 52 9.40 -2.30 3.15
N LEU A 53 9.78 -1.48 4.13
CA LEU A 53 11.20 -1.32 4.52
C LEU A 53 11.89 -2.64 4.88
N VAL A 54 11.12 -3.67 5.22
CA VAL A 54 11.62 -5.03 5.48
C VAL A 54 12.44 -5.59 4.31
N PHE A 55 12.16 -5.19 3.06
CA PHE A 55 12.92 -5.62 1.88
C PHE A 55 14.39 -5.17 1.91
N LEU A 56 14.72 -4.13 2.69
CA LEU A 56 16.10 -3.63 2.87
C LEU A 56 16.84 -4.29 4.03
N VAL A 57 16.14 -5.03 4.90
CA VAL A 57 16.74 -5.64 6.09
C VAL A 57 17.57 -6.86 5.69
N PRO A 58 18.88 -6.88 5.99
CA PRO A 58 19.72 -8.04 5.67
C PRO A 58 19.18 -9.32 6.28
N GLY A 59 19.08 -10.38 5.47
CA GLY A 59 18.63 -11.71 5.90
C GLY A 59 17.12 -11.95 5.84
N ILE A 60 16.29 -10.95 5.54
CA ILE A 60 14.84 -11.16 5.35
C ILE A 60 14.49 -11.57 3.92
N VAL A 61 15.16 -10.97 2.94
CA VAL A 61 15.01 -11.34 1.52
C VAL A 61 16.11 -12.30 1.09
N GLY A 62 15.76 -13.28 0.26
CA GLY A 62 16.73 -14.21 -0.32
C GLY A 62 17.62 -13.53 -1.37
N PRO A 63 18.84 -14.04 -1.61
CA PRO A 63 19.80 -13.44 -2.55
C PRO A 63 19.33 -13.47 -4.02
N ASN A 64 18.27 -14.23 -4.31
CA ASN A 64 17.69 -14.35 -5.65
C ASN A 64 16.53 -13.38 -5.91
N LEU A 65 16.16 -12.53 -4.93
CA LEU A 65 15.21 -11.45 -5.19
C LEU A 65 15.94 -10.34 -5.95
N PRO A 66 15.40 -9.81 -7.06
CA PRO A 66 16.05 -8.72 -7.79
C PRO A 66 16.28 -7.52 -6.87
N ALA A 67 17.52 -7.04 -6.78
CA ALA A 67 17.88 -5.93 -5.91
C ALA A 67 17.12 -4.64 -6.28
N ASP A 68 16.93 -4.40 -7.58
CA ASP A 68 16.18 -3.26 -8.08
C ASP A 68 14.71 -3.31 -7.65
N PHE A 69 14.10 -4.50 -7.66
CA PHE A 69 12.74 -4.69 -7.13
C PHE A 69 12.68 -4.42 -5.63
N ALA A 70 13.61 -5.01 -4.85
CA ALA A 70 13.60 -4.90 -3.40
C ALA A 70 13.73 -3.44 -2.93
N ALA A 71 14.66 -2.69 -3.53
CA ALA A 71 14.85 -1.29 -3.22
C ALA A 71 13.66 -0.42 -3.67
N PHE A 72 13.18 -0.63 -4.90
CA PHE A 72 12.03 0.10 -5.44
C PHE A 72 10.79 -0.09 -4.58
N ALA A 73 10.40 -1.35 -4.32
CA ALA A 73 9.24 -1.68 -3.49
C ALA A 73 9.39 -1.12 -2.06
N ALA A 74 10.57 -1.25 -1.45
CA ALA A 74 10.80 -0.74 -0.09
C ALA A 74 10.53 0.76 0.04
N TYR A 75 11.11 1.56 -0.87
CA TYR A 75 10.99 3.00 -0.81
C TYR A 75 9.63 3.50 -1.30
N GLY A 76 9.04 2.85 -2.32
CA GLY A 76 7.69 3.15 -2.79
C GLY A 76 6.63 2.91 -1.72
N ASP A 77 6.70 1.75 -1.06
CA ASP A 77 5.86 1.41 0.09
C ASP A 77 6.04 2.39 1.26
N PHE A 78 7.28 2.70 1.62
CA PHE A 78 7.58 3.63 2.70
C PHE A 78 7.05 5.03 2.43
N ALA A 79 7.28 5.56 1.22
CA ALA A 79 6.79 6.87 0.82
C ALA A 79 5.25 6.92 0.82
N THR A 80 4.61 5.89 0.27
CA THR A 80 3.14 5.75 0.28
C THR A 80 2.59 5.74 1.71
N GLY A 81 3.20 4.93 2.58
CA GLY A 81 2.80 4.83 3.99
C GLY A 81 2.95 6.16 4.73
N LEU A 82 4.07 6.87 4.53
CA LEU A 82 4.30 8.18 5.14
C LEU A 82 3.28 9.22 4.67
N LEU A 83 3.01 9.28 3.36
CA LEU A 83 2.00 10.19 2.80
C LEU A 83 0.59 9.89 3.33
N ALA A 84 0.25 8.60 3.51
CA ALA A 84 -1.01 8.20 4.12
C ALA A 84 -1.11 8.61 5.60
N MET A 85 -0.03 8.48 6.38
CA MET A 85 0.02 9.00 7.76
C MET A 85 -0.15 10.53 7.79
N LEU A 86 0.49 11.25 6.87
CA LEU A 86 0.33 12.70 6.76
C LEU A 86 -1.11 13.09 6.39
N ALA A 87 -1.78 12.33 5.52
CA ALA A 87 -3.21 12.51 5.25
C ALA A 87 -4.03 12.39 6.54
N LEU A 88 -3.82 11.34 7.34
CA LEU A 88 -4.55 11.14 8.60
C LEU A 88 -4.33 12.29 9.60
N LEU A 89 -3.12 12.83 9.69
CA LEU A 89 -2.81 13.98 10.54
C LEU A 89 -3.43 15.29 10.01
N ALA A 90 -3.57 15.41 8.69
CA ALA A 90 -4.10 16.59 8.02
C ALA A 90 -5.63 16.63 7.91
N VAL A 91 -6.38 15.67 8.46
CA VAL A 91 -7.86 15.55 8.34
C VAL A 91 -8.60 16.85 8.67
N ARG A 92 -8.10 17.63 9.64
CA ARG A 92 -8.70 18.92 10.05
C ARG A 92 -8.49 20.04 9.02
N ILE A 93 -7.50 19.90 8.13
CA ILE A 93 -7.11 20.88 7.11
C ILE A 93 -7.47 20.30 5.74
N ARG A 94 -8.73 20.47 5.32
CA ARG A 94 -9.29 19.81 4.13
C ARG A 94 -8.42 19.89 2.86
N PRO A 95 -7.85 21.05 2.46
CA PRO A 95 -7.01 21.12 1.26
C PRO A 95 -5.77 20.23 1.37
N LEU A 96 -5.13 20.21 2.54
CA LEU A 96 -3.93 19.43 2.79
C LEU A 96 -4.23 17.93 2.88
N PHE A 97 -5.35 17.56 3.51
CA PHE A 97 -5.86 16.19 3.52
C PHE A 97 -5.98 15.64 2.10
N TRP A 98 -6.70 16.35 1.22
CA TRP A 98 -6.91 15.90 -0.15
C TRP A 98 -5.63 15.89 -0.98
N ALA A 99 -4.71 16.82 -0.75
CA ALA A 99 -3.38 16.81 -1.39
C ALA A 99 -2.59 15.54 -1.02
N PHE A 100 -2.56 15.16 0.26
CA PHE A 100 -1.90 13.92 0.67
C PHE A 100 -2.64 12.67 0.20
N VAL A 101 -3.98 12.70 0.14
CA VAL A 101 -4.78 11.61 -0.44
C VAL A 101 -4.39 11.36 -1.90
N ALA A 102 -4.34 12.41 -2.71
CA ALA A 102 -3.89 12.29 -4.10
C ALA A 102 -2.46 11.76 -4.16
N ALA A 103 -1.54 12.36 -3.40
CA ALA A 103 -0.13 11.98 -3.41
C ALA A 103 0.11 10.51 -3.04
N PHE A 104 -0.51 9.97 -1.99
CA PHE A 104 -0.28 8.56 -1.62
C PHE A 104 -0.91 7.60 -2.63
N ASN A 105 -2.03 7.97 -3.28
CA ASN A 105 -2.62 7.14 -4.33
C ASN A 105 -1.73 7.13 -5.58
N ASP A 106 -1.19 8.28 -5.98
CA ASP A 106 -0.32 8.39 -7.16
C ASP A 106 1.00 7.64 -6.94
N VAL A 107 1.66 7.86 -5.80
CA VAL A 107 2.91 7.16 -5.45
C VAL A 107 2.67 5.66 -5.31
N GLY A 108 1.58 5.26 -4.63
CA GLY A 108 1.24 3.86 -4.42
C GLY A 108 0.82 3.13 -5.71
N ALA A 109 0.26 3.84 -6.69
CA ALA A 109 -0.05 3.28 -8.00
C ALA A 109 1.22 3.14 -8.87
N ALA A 110 2.12 4.13 -8.81
CA ALA A 110 3.40 4.07 -9.51
C ALA A 110 4.30 2.94 -9.02
N ASP A 111 4.22 2.59 -7.73
CA ASP A 111 4.93 1.44 -7.14
C ASP A 111 4.48 0.07 -7.68
N ILE A 112 3.28 -0.01 -8.27
CA ILE A 112 2.72 -1.25 -8.84
C ILE A 112 3.08 -1.41 -10.33
N LEU A 113 3.45 -0.31 -11.01
CA LEU A 113 3.73 -0.25 -12.46
C LEU A 113 5.21 -0.51 -12.77
#